data_AF-A0A7Y3XTF6-F1
#
_entry.id   AF-A0A7Y3XTF6-F1
#
_cell.length_a   1.000
_cell.length_b   1.000
_cell.length_c   1.000
_cell.angle_alpha   90.00
_cell.angle_beta   90.00
_cell.angle_gamma   90.00
#
_symmetry.space_group_name_H-M   'P 1'
#
loop_
_entity.id
_entity.type
_entity.pdbx_description
1 polymer ?
#
loop_
_entity_poly.entity_id
_entity_poly.type
_entity_poly.pdbx_seq_one_letter_code
_entity_poly.pdbx_strand_id
1 'polypeptide(L)'
;MKKLIIAAALVVFSVASQANTFSESKQLQYTKEHQTAVAKYAEKNGKPMPEIQDYKYGMKIDVAKFVRQSQDPRTCQVYPRLMTFEDSQGTLKTVRYSMYSQCINNK
;
A
#
# COMPACT_ATOMS: atom_id res chain seq x y z
N MET A 1 -54.17 13.77 -2.57
CA MET A 1 -54.29 13.78 -4.06
C MET A 1 -53.74 15.09 -4.62
N LYS A 2 -52.49 15.11 -5.10
CA LYS A 2 -52.02 16.07 -6.13
C LYS A 2 -50.77 15.49 -6.80
N LYS A 3 -51.06 14.82 -7.92
CA LYS A 3 -50.28 14.61 -9.15
C LYS A 3 -48.73 14.62 -9.06
N LEU A 4 -48.17 13.43 -9.37
CA LEU A 4 -46.97 13.21 -10.19
C LEU A 4 -46.74 14.33 -11.20
N ILE A 5 -45.46 14.68 -11.48
CA ILE A 5 -44.91 14.96 -12.82
C ILE A 5 -43.41 15.35 -12.74
N ILE A 6 -42.64 14.79 -13.68
CA ILE A 6 -41.27 15.06 -14.19
C ILE A 6 -40.09 14.26 -13.63
N ALA A 7 -39.68 13.35 -14.50
CA ALA A 7 -38.45 12.57 -14.56
C ALA A 7 -37.19 13.42 -14.75
N ALA A 8 -36.04 12.73 -14.76
CA ALA A 8 -34.77 13.19 -15.32
C ALA A 8 -33.99 14.21 -14.48
N ALA A 9 -33.40 13.75 -13.38
CA ALA A 9 -32.22 14.41 -12.83
C ALA A 9 -31.14 13.37 -12.53
N LEU A 10 -30.11 13.40 -13.38
CA LEU A 10 -28.72 13.06 -13.07
C LEU A 10 -28.36 11.56 -13.05
N VAL A 11 -28.51 10.91 -14.21
CA VAL A 11 -27.51 9.94 -14.66
C VAL A 11 -26.26 10.72 -15.06
N VAL A 12 -25.55 11.25 -14.07
CA VAL A 12 -24.15 11.70 -14.22
C VAL A 12 -23.29 10.69 -13.46
N PHE A 13 -23.41 9.42 -13.85
CA PHE A 13 -22.31 8.48 -13.64
C PHE A 13 -21.23 8.91 -14.63
N SER A 14 -20.49 9.94 -14.24
CA SER A 14 -19.22 10.30 -14.84
C SER A 14 -18.41 9.02 -14.86
N VAL A 15 -18.19 8.47 -16.05
CA VAL A 15 -17.25 7.39 -16.26
C VAL A 15 -15.91 7.95 -15.83
N ALA A 16 -15.51 7.71 -14.59
CA ALA A 16 -14.13 7.91 -14.18
C ALA A 16 -13.35 6.89 -15.01
N SER A 17 -12.85 7.31 -16.16
CA SER A 17 -11.82 6.58 -16.89
C SER A 17 -10.62 6.52 -15.96
N GLN A 18 -10.56 5.47 -15.15
CA GLN A 18 -9.43 5.21 -14.27
C GLN A 18 -8.24 4.87 -15.18
N ALA A 19 -7.52 5.90 -15.62
CA ALA A 19 -6.28 5.76 -16.38
C ALA A 19 -5.16 5.30 -15.44
N ASN A 20 -5.30 4.10 -14.87
CA ASN A 20 -4.23 3.49 -14.11
C ASN A 20 -3.12 3.10 -15.09
N THR A 21 -1.91 3.54 -14.80
CA THR A 21 -0.73 3.07 -15.52
C THR A 21 -0.41 1.63 -15.09
N PHE A 22 0.29 0.89 -15.95
CA PHE A 22 0.82 -0.43 -15.61
C PHE A 22 1.70 -0.43 -14.35
N SER A 23 2.36 0.71 -14.07
CA SER A 23 3.18 0.87 -12.87
C SER A 23 2.34 0.92 -11.59
N GLU A 24 1.22 1.64 -11.61
CA GLU A 24 0.31 1.77 -10.46
C GLU A 24 -0.39 0.45 -10.16
N SER A 25 -0.83 -0.29 -11.18
CA SER A 25 -1.46 -1.60 -10.98
C SER A 25 -0.51 -2.61 -10.33
N LYS A 26 0.75 -2.66 -10.77
CA LYS A 26 1.81 -3.46 -10.13
C LYS A 26 2.06 -3.05 -8.69
N GLN A 27 2.15 -1.75 -8.42
CA GLN A 27 2.37 -1.24 -7.07
C GLN A 27 1.23 -1.62 -6.12
N LEU A 28 -0.02 -1.50 -6.57
CA LEU A 28 -1.21 -1.92 -5.82
C LEU A 28 -1.18 -3.43 -5.53
N GLN A 29 -0.82 -4.23 -6.53
CA GLN A 29 -0.64 -5.68 -6.36
C GLN A 29 0.41 -5.99 -5.27
N TYR A 30 1.60 -5.41 -5.35
CA TYR A 30 2.66 -5.68 -4.36
C TYR A 30 2.32 -5.17 -2.96
N THR A 31 1.56 -4.10 -2.84
CA THR A 31 1.02 -3.61 -1.56
C THR A 31 0.04 -4.62 -0.96
N LYS A 32 -0.88 -5.16 -1.77
CA LYS A 32 -1.84 -6.18 -1.35
C LYS A 32 -1.15 -7.48 -0.95
N GLU A 33 -0.18 -7.94 -1.71
CA GLU A 33 0.65 -9.11 -1.39
C GLU A 33 1.42 -8.90 -0.08
N HIS A 34 1.96 -7.70 0.14
CA HIS A 34 2.62 -7.34 1.39
C HIS A 34 1.66 -7.44 2.57
N GLN A 35 0.49 -6.79 2.51
CA GLN A 35 -0.50 -6.82 3.58
C GLN A 35 -1.00 -8.23 3.86
N THR A 36 -1.23 -9.04 2.83
CA THR A 36 -1.66 -10.44 2.98
C THR A 36 -0.60 -11.27 3.71
N ALA A 37 0.68 -11.11 3.36
CA ALA A 37 1.77 -11.83 4.01
C ALA A 37 1.97 -11.37 5.47
N VAL A 38 1.83 -10.07 5.74
CA VAL A 38 1.90 -9.51 7.10
C VAL A 38 0.72 -9.98 7.95
N ALA A 39 -0.49 -10.06 7.41
CA ALA A 39 -1.64 -10.59 8.12
C ALA A 39 -1.43 -12.05 8.53
N LYS A 40 -0.92 -12.89 7.62
CA LYS A 40 -0.56 -14.29 7.93
C LYS A 40 0.53 -14.38 8.99
N TYR A 41 1.53 -13.50 8.94
CA TYR A 41 2.57 -13.43 9.97
C TYR A 41 1.98 -13.03 11.33
N ALA A 42 1.13 -12.01 11.36
CA ALA A 42 0.50 -11.49 12.55
C ALA A 42 -0.36 -12.58 13.21
N GLU A 43 -1.22 -13.26 12.45
CA GLU A 43 -2.04 -14.39 12.90
C GLU A 43 -1.18 -15.52 13.48
N LYS A 44 -0.16 -15.97 12.74
CA LYS A 44 0.73 -17.06 13.16
C LYS A 44 1.45 -16.76 14.49
N ASN A 45 1.74 -15.49 14.76
CA ASN A 45 2.51 -15.07 15.94
C ASN A 45 1.64 -14.43 17.03
N GLY A 46 0.30 -14.45 16.91
CA GLY A 46 -0.60 -13.85 17.88
C GLY A 46 -0.44 -12.34 18.05
N LYS A 47 -0.06 -11.63 16.97
CA LYS A 47 0.15 -10.17 16.96
C LYS A 47 -0.99 -9.48 16.22
N PRO A 48 -1.35 -8.23 16.59
CA PRO A 48 -2.31 -7.45 15.82
C PRO A 48 -1.72 -7.03 14.47
N MET A 49 -2.59 -6.77 13.49
CA MET A 49 -2.18 -6.19 12.21
C MET A 49 -1.68 -4.76 12.45
N PRO A 50 -0.47 -4.40 12.00
CA PRO A 50 0.05 -3.05 12.17
C PRO A 50 -0.64 -2.06 11.25
N GLU A 51 -0.87 -0.85 11.75
CA GLU A 51 -1.18 0.31 10.91
C GLU A 51 0.05 0.70 10.06
N ILE A 52 -0.22 1.29 8.90
CA ILE A 52 0.82 1.81 8.01
C ILE A 52 1.13 3.25 8.41
N GLN A 53 2.37 3.49 8.85
CA GLN A 53 2.85 4.83 9.20
C GLN A 53 3.75 5.39 8.10
N ASP A 54 3.55 6.65 7.72
CA ASP A 54 4.44 7.31 6.77
C ASP A 54 5.77 7.66 7.43
N TYR A 55 6.85 7.12 6.88
CA TYR A 55 8.20 7.38 7.32
C TYR A 55 8.66 8.74 6.81
N LYS A 56 9.08 9.59 7.75
CA LYS A 56 9.77 10.85 7.44
C LYS A 56 11.26 10.61 7.45
N TYR A 57 11.97 11.11 6.43
CA TYR A 57 13.41 10.94 6.34
C TYR A 57 14.12 11.46 7.61
N GLY A 58 14.99 10.63 8.19
CA GLY A 58 15.67 10.92 9.45
C GLY A 58 14.88 10.54 10.71
N MET A 59 13.62 10.09 10.59
CA MET A 59 12.88 9.51 11.70
C MET A 59 13.61 8.25 12.19
N LYS A 60 13.82 8.14 13.49
CA LYS A 60 14.39 6.94 14.09
C LYS A 60 13.33 5.84 14.08
N ILE A 61 13.71 4.66 13.61
CA ILE A 61 12.91 3.45 13.70
C ILE A 61 13.71 2.41 14.48
N ASP A 62 13.02 1.71 15.37
CA ASP A 62 13.59 0.65 16.18
C ASP A 62 13.27 -0.68 15.51
N VAL A 63 14.25 -1.22 14.78
CA VAL A 63 14.09 -2.47 14.03
C VAL A 63 14.85 -3.56 14.76
N ALA A 64 14.14 -4.41 15.50
CA ALA A 64 14.73 -5.57 16.16
C ALA A 64 14.68 -6.81 15.26
N LYS A 65 13.61 -7.00 14.47
CA LYS A 65 13.47 -8.13 13.54
C LYS A 65 12.77 -7.72 12.26
N PHE A 66 13.44 -7.93 11.13
CA PHE A 66 12.83 -7.76 9.81
C PHE A 66 11.78 -8.85 9.55
N VAL A 67 10.60 -8.46 9.07
CA VAL A 67 9.52 -9.39 8.71
C VAL A 67 9.33 -9.44 7.20
N ARG A 68 9.11 -8.28 6.57
CA ARG A 68 8.86 -8.21 5.13
C ARG A 68 9.09 -6.81 4.58
N GLN A 69 9.43 -6.75 3.30
CA GLN A 69 9.39 -5.54 2.49
C GLN A 69 8.57 -5.81 1.23
N SER A 70 7.82 -4.83 0.75
CA SER A 70 7.08 -4.98 -0.50
C SER A 70 8.06 -5.06 -1.68
N GLN A 71 7.64 -5.75 -2.73
CA GLN A 71 8.46 -5.94 -3.92
C GLN A 71 8.73 -4.61 -4.64
N ASP A 72 9.80 -4.59 -5.43
CA ASP A 72 10.12 -3.49 -6.33
C ASP A 72 9.42 -3.71 -7.68
N PRO A 73 8.60 -2.76 -8.17
CA PRO A 73 7.87 -2.93 -9.42
C PRO A 73 8.73 -2.85 -10.68
N ARG A 74 10.01 -2.47 -10.53
CA ARG A 74 11.00 -2.28 -11.59
C ARG A 74 10.54 -1.29 -12.66
N THR A 75 10.26 -0.05 -12.29
CA THR A 75 9.64 0.98 -13.14
C THR A 75 10.53 2.19 -13.43
N CYS A 76 11.77 2.25 -12.93
CA CYS A 76 12.64 3.44 -13.03
C CYS A 76 12.03 4.73 -12.44
N GLN A 77 11.09 4.61 -11.51
CA GLN A 77 10.36 5.74 -10.93
C GLN A 77 10.42 5.70 -9.41
N VAL A 78 10.17 6.84 -8.77
CA VAL A 78 9.95 6.89 -7.32
C VAL A 78 8.58 6.29 -7.01
N TYR A 79 8.54 5.35 -6.08
CA TYR A 79 7.31 4.67 -5.66
C TYR A 79 7.29 4.48 -4.13
N PRO A 80 6.10 4.38 -3.51
CA PRO A 80 5.99 4.05 -2.10
C PRO A 80 6.24 2.55 -1.88
N ARG A 81 7.08 2.26 -0.90
CA ARG A 81 7.46 0.92 -0.48
C ARG A 81 7.01 0.68 0.96
N LEU A 82 6.51 -0.52 1.24
CA LEU A 82 6.18 -0.92 2.61
C LEU A 82 7.30 -1.76 3.21
N MET A 83 7.55 -1.57 4.50
CA MET A 83 8.41 -2.42 5.30
C MET A 83 7.73 -2.72 6.62
N THR A 84 7.68 -3.99 6.98
CA THR A 84 7.15 -4.48 8.26
C THR A 84 8.27 -5.13 9.05
N PHE A 85 8.33 -4.80 10.33
CA PHE A 85 9.33 -5.28 11.28
C PHE A 85 8.74 -5.39 12.68
N GLU A 86 9.39 -6.13 13.55
CA GLU A 86 9.16 -6.04 15.00
C GLU A 86 10.16 -5.07 15.61
N ASP A 87 9.67 -4.20 16.49
CA ASP A 87 10.52 -3.35 17.32
C ASP A 87 11.10 -4.12 18.52
N SER A 88 11.94 -3.46 19.33
CA SER A 88 12.58 -4.09 20.50
C SER A 88 11.59 -4.59 21.55
N GLN A 89 10.34 -4.12 21.52
CA GLN A 89 9.25 -4.60 22.39
C GLN A 89 8.47 -5.76 21.77
N GLY A 90 8.86 -6.22 20.58
CA GLY A 90 8.16 -7.26 19.83
C GLY A 90 6.86 -6.76 19.19
N THR A 91 6.61 -5.46 19.13
CA THR A 91 5.42 -4.91 18.48
C THR A 91 5.63 -4.87 16.97
N LEU A 92 4.65 -5.39 16.22
CA LEU A 92 4.69 -5.34 14.78
C LEU A 92 4.43 -3.91 14.30
N LYS A 93 5.31 -3.37 13.45
CA LYS A 93 5.22 -2.02 12.88
C LYS A 93 5.30 -2.11 11.36
N THR A 94 4.54 -1.27 10.65
CA THR A 94 4.69 -1.11 9.19
C THR A 94 4.92 0.34 8.86
N VAL A 95 5.98 0.60 8.10
CA VAL A 95 6.29 1.93 7.58
C VAL A 95 6.14 1.98 6.06
N ARG A 96 5.70 3.13 5.54
CA ARG A 96 5.68 3.46 4.12
C ARG A 96 6.70 4.57 3.85
N TYR A 97 7.58 4.37 2.88
CA TYR A 97 8.57 5.36 2.46
C TYR A 97 8.69 5.37 0.95
N SER A 98 9.12 6.49 0.38
CA SER A 98 9.43 6.60 -1.04
C SER A 98 10.82 6.05 -1.34
N MET A 99 10.94 5.27 -2.41
CA MET A 99 12.20 4.73 -2.89
C MET A 99 12.25 4.81 -4.42
N TYR A 100 13.45 4.99 -4.99
CA TYR A 100 13.64 4.86 -6.44
C TYR A 100 13.64 3.38 -6.82
N SER A 101 12.71 2.99 -7.68
CA SER A 101 12.58 1.63 -8.22
C SER A 101 13.75 1.29 -9.14
N GLN A 102 14.19 0.04 -9.10
CA GLN A 102 15.14 -0.47 -10.09
C GLN A 102 14.60 -0.33 -11.52
N CYS A 103 15.51 -0.22 -12.49
CA CYS A 103 15.15 -0.29 -13.90
C CYS A 103 15.17 -1.73 -14.41
N ILE A 104 14.23 -2.09 -15.29
CA ILE A 104 14.22 -3.42 -15.95
C ILE A 104 15.55 -3.69 -16.68
N ASN A 105 16.12 -2.64 -17.29
CA ASN A 105 17.37 -2.71 -18.06
C ASN A 105 18.62 -2.27 -17.28
N ASN A 106 18.58 -2.29 -15.94
CA ASN A 106 19.76 -2.04 -15.12
C ASN A 106 20.70 -3.25 -15.20
N LYS A 107 21.59 -3.27 -16.20
CA LYS A 107 22.72 -4.21 -16.28
C LYS A 107 23.91 -3.65 -15.51
#